data_AF-A0AAE3EL12-F1
#
_entry.id   AF-A0AAE3EL12-F1
#
_cell.length_a   1.000
_cell.length_b   1.000
_cell.length_c   1.000
_cell.angle_alpha   90.00
_cell.angle_beta   90.00
_cell.angle_gamma   90.00
#
_symmetry.space_group_name_H-M   'P 1'
#
loop_
_entity.id
_entity.type
_entity.pdbx_description
1 polymer ?
#
loop_
_entity_poly.entity_id
_entity_poly.type
_entity_poly.pdbx_seq_one_letter_code
_entity_poly.pdbx_strand_id
1 'polypeptide(L)'
;MMFLFAGASMAVSEPPRAVLIEGTVASEGLPGFLPNRISALRGRYRVSGDIPVDVYATAEPLVFSPLLWTEVRQGGLQGHESVPRPDDSEDAVVFAFPRRLAMQEPLADLRDWHFLCVFPRTADEALRAAFAAAFAEKTAAFFQRAKRLSDLSFPAVF
;
A
#
# COMPACT_ATOMS: atom_id res chain seq x y z
N MET A 1 -14.61 -48.34 -17.00
CA MET A 1 -15.20 -47.02 -16.71
C MET A 1 -14.08 -46.14 -16.18
N MET A 2 -13.60 -45.21 -17.00
CA MET A 2 -12.40 -44.40 -16.72
C MET A 2 -12.87 -42.99 -16.41
N PHE A 3 -12.67 -42.54 -15.17
CA PHE A 3 -12.99 -41.18 -14.75
C PHE A 3 -11.86 -40.24 -15.20
N LEU A 4 -12.16 -39.36 -16.15
CA LEU A 4 -11.32 -38.22 -16.49
C LEU A 4 -11.59 -37.10 -15.48
N PHE A 5 -10.62 -36.83 -14.61
CA PHE A 5 -10.58 -35.60 -13.83
C PHE A 5 -10.15 -34.45 -14.75
N ALA A 6 -11.09 -33.58 -15.10
CA ALA A 6 -10.78 -32.30 -15.70
C ALA A 6 -10.08 -31.44 -14.63
N GLY A 7 -8.75 -31.38 -14.70
CA GLY A 7 -7.97 -30.44 -13.91
C GLY A 7 -8.35 -29.02 -14.31
N ALA A 8 -9.02 -28.30 -13.41
CA ALA A 8 -9.18 -26.87 -13.54
C ALA A 8 -7.78 -26.25 -13.55
N SER A 9 -7.33 -25.84 -14.73
CA SER A 9 -6.15 -25.00 -14.89
C SER A 9 -6.49 -23.67 -14.21
N MET A 10 -6.10 -23.51 -12.95
CA MET A 10 -6.10 -22.21 -12.30
C MET A 10 -5.18 -21.32 -13.13
N ALA A 11 -5.77 -20.42 -13.90
CA ALA A 11 -5.00 -19.34 -14.51
C ALA A 11 -4.38 -18.55 -13.37
N VAL A 12 -3.11 -18.83 -13.09
CA VAL A 12 -2.29 -17.96 -12.26
C VAL A 12 -2.16 -16.68 -13.07
N SER A 13 -2.99 -15.68 -12.76
CA SER A 13 -2.81 -14.35 -13.35
C SER A 13 -1.41 -13.91 -12.98
N GLU A 14 -0.59 -13.58 -13.98
CA GLU A 14 0.72 -12.98 -13.71
C GLU A 14 0.54 -11.82 -12.72
N PRO A 15 1.35 -11.74 -11.66
CA PRO A 15 1.25 -10.64 -10.71
C PRO A 15 1.41 -9.30 -11.45
N PRO A 16 0.67 -8.26 -11.05
CA PRO A 16 0.73 -6.98 -11.73
C PRO A 16 2.14 -6.41 -11.68
N ARG A 17 2.70 -6.08 -12.84
CA ARG A 17 4.02 -5.45 -12.94
C ARG A 17 3.93 -4.02 -12.44
N ALA A 18 4.70 -3.68 -11.41
CA ALA A 18 4.67 -2.35 -10.80
C ALA A 18 6.07 -1.72 -10.75
N VAL A 19 6.23 -0.64 -11.51
CA VAL A 19 7.51 0.08 -11.62
C VAL A 19 7.44 1.35 -10.76
N LEU A 20 8.41 1.54 -9.88
CA LEU A 20 8.57 2.79 -9.14
C LEU A 20 9.06 3.88 -10.10
N ILE A 21 8.28 4.95 -10.29
CA ILE A 21 8.57 6.05 -11.22
C ILE A 21 9.01 7.33 -10.49
N GLU A 22 8.53 7.55 -9.27
CA GLU A 22 9.01 8.60 -8.38
C GLU A 22 9.56 7.92 -7.12
N GLY A 23 10.82 8.19 -6.82
CA GLY A 23 11.54 7.58 -5.70
C GLY A 23 10.93 7.94 -4.33
N THR A 24 11.53 7.43 -3.28
CA THR A 24 11.09 7.71 -1.91
C THR A 24 11.49 9.12 -1.51
N VAL A 25 10.51 10.01 -1.42
CA VAL A 25 10.69 11.41 -1.04
C VAL A 25 9.97 11.72 0.26
N ALA A 26 10.50 12.65 1.04
CA ALA A 26 9.79 13.16 2.20
C ALA A 26 8.56 13.97 1.75
N SER A 27 7.45 13.79 2.46
CA SER A 27 6.18 14.47 2.22
C SER A 27 5.57 14.90 3.54
N GLU A 28 4.97 16.08 3.56
CA GLU A 28 4.10 16.50 4.65
C GLU A 28 2.66 16.27 4.21
N GLY A 29 1.98 15.36 4.91
CA GLY A 29 0.59 15.04 4.66
C GLY A 29 0.33 13.61 4.17
N LEU A 30 -0.87 13.12 4.50
CA LEU A 30 -1.37 11.80 4.16
C LEU A 30 -2.78 11.91 3.57
N PRO A 31 -3.03 11.30 2.39
CA PRO A 31 -4.37 11.23 1.80
C PRO A 31 -5.40 10.65 2.76
N GLY A 32 -6.53 11.33 2.90
CA GLY A 32 -7.61 10.96 3.82
C GLY A 32 -7.43 11.39 5.29
N PHE A 33 -6.33 12.09 5.62
CA PHE A 33 -6.08 12.63 6.96
C PHE A 33 -5.95 14.16 6.95
N LEU A 34 -6.83 14.83 7.69
CA LEU A 34 -6.78 16.29 7.90
C LEU A 34 -6.71 16.58 9.40
N PRO A 35 -5.89 17.55 9.86
CA PRO A 35 -5.04 18.47 9.09
C PRO A 35 -3.70 17.85 8.62
N ASN A 36 -3.32 18.17 7.37
CA ASN A 36 -2.34 17.46 6.53
C ASN A 36 -0.85 17.71 6.85
N ARG A 37 -0.43 17.65 8.13
CA ARG A 37 0.98 17.87 8.56
C ARG A 37 1.71 16.60 9.00
N ILE A 38 1.14 15.43 8.71
CA ILE A 38 1.73 14.16 9.14
C ILE A 38 2.97 13.89 8.30
N SER A 39 4.13 13.75 8.95
CA SER A 39 5.37 13.38 8.28
C SER A 39 5.25 12.00 7.65
N ALA A 40 5.53 11.91 6.35
CA ALA A 40 5.44 10.67 5.60
C ALA A 40 6.56 10.55 4.57
N LEU A 41 6.84 9.31 4.18
CA LEU A 41 7.53 9.01 2.93
C LEU A 41 6.48 8.85 1.84
N ARG A 42 6.74 9.35 0.65
CA ARG A 42 5.90 9.24 -0.54
C ARG A 42 6.67 8.60 -1.68
N GLY A 43 6.01 7.77 -2.47
CA GLY A 43 6.52 7.23 -3.73
C GLY A 43 5.39 7.10 -4.74
N ARG A 44 5.74 6.99 -6.02
CA ARG A 44 4.76 6.79 -7.09
C ARG A 44 5.14 5.60 -7.94
N TYR A 45 4.17 4.74 -8.18
CA TYR A 45 4.28 3.58 -9.06
C TYR A 45 3.45 3.75 -10.31
N ARG A 46 3.86 3.00 -11.33
CA ARG A 46 3.07 2.70 -12.52
C ARG A 46 2.81 1.20 -12.57
N VAL A 47 1.54 0.82 -12.53
CA VAL A 47 1.10 -0.58 -12.40
C VAL A 47 0.37 -1.01 -13.67
N SER A 48 0.65 -2.23 -14.16
CA SER A 48 -0.07 -2.89 -15.26
C SER A 48 -0.31 -1.99 -16.50
N GLY A 49 0.76 -1.37 -16.99
CA GLY A 49 0.70 -0.42 -18.10
C GLY A 49 0.91 0.99 -17.59
N ASP A 50 -0.17 1.71 -17.27
CA ASP A 50 -0.12 3.15 -16.94
C ASP A 50 -0.98 3.56 -15.74
N ILE A 51 -1.43 2.61 -14.89
CA ILE A 51 -2.23 2.95 -13.71
C ILE A 51 -1.30 3.59 -12.66
N PRO A 52 -1.49 4.89 -12.32
CA PRO A 52 -0.67 5.54 -11.32
C PRO A 52 -1.11 5.08 -9.93
N VAL A 53 -0.16 4.69 -9.09
CA VAL A 53 -0.44 4.37 -7.69
C VAL A 53 0.52 5.16 -6.82
N ASP A 54 -0.02 6.09 -6.04
CA ASP A 54 0.77 6.81 -5.03
C ASP A 54 0.81 5.98 -3.74
N VAL A 55 1.99 5.85 -3.14
CA VAL A 55 2.15 5.15 -1.87
C VAL A 55 2.70 6.09 -0.81
N TYR A 56 2.32 5.82 0.42
CA TYR A 56 2.82 6.55 1.57
C TYR A 56 3.22 5.60 2.68
N ALA A 57 4.18 6.02 3.51
CA ALA A 57 4.54 5.33 4.75
C ALA A 57 4.79 6.34 5.85
N THR A 58 4.23 6.10 7.04
CA THR A 58 4.51 6.89 8.23
C THR A 58 4.65 5.98 9.45
N ALA A 59 5.50 6.39 10.40
CA ALA A 59 5.57 5.79 11.74
C ALA A 59 4.71 6.58 12.75
N GLU A 60 4.07 7.67 12.32
CA GLU A 60 3.17 8.44 13.17
C GLU A 60 1.89 7.63 13.48
N PRO A 61 1.32 7.77 14.69
CA PRO A 61 0.06 7.13 15.03
C PRO A 61 -1.09 7.77 14.24
N LEU A 62 -1.93 6.93 13.62
CA LEU A 62 -3.08 7.37 12.83
C LEU A 62 -4.41 7.08 13.55
N VAL A 63 -5.36 8.01 13.44
CA VAL A 63 -6.72 7.86 13.95
C VAL A 63 -7.69 7.78 12.77
N PHE A 64 -8.32 6.62 12.59
CA PHE A 64 -9.28 6.37 11.52
C PHE A 64 -10.68 6.74 11.97
N SER A 65 -11.20 7.86 11.47
CA SER A 65 -12.59 8.26 11.71
C SER A 65 -13.54 7.35 10.92
N PRO A 66 -14.54 6.70 11.56
CA PRO A 66 -15.55 5.89 10.86
C PRO A 66 -16.38 6.66 9.84
N LEU A 67 -16.39 8.00 9.91
CA LEU A 67 -17.05 8.85 8.91
C LEU A 67 -16.28 8.91 7.59
N LEU A 68 -14.99 8.60 7.61
CA LEU A 68 -14.08 8.77 6.48
C LEU A 68 -13.45 7.45 6.03
N TRP A 69 -13.51 6.43 6.88
CA TRP A 69 -12.82 5.16 6.70
C TRP A 69 -13.71 3.99 7.08
N THR A 70 -13.59 2.89 6.34
CA THR A 70 -14.24 1.62 6.63
C THR A 70 -13.19 0.53 6.79
N GLU A 71 -13.33 -0.32 7.81
CA GLU A 71 -12.44 -1.49 7.97
C GLU A 71 -12.69 -2.49 6.83
N VAL A 72 -11.60 -2.93 6.21
CA VAL A 72 -11.64 -3.89 5.10
C VAL A 72 -10.53 -4.93 5.23
N ARG A 73 -10.69 -6.03 4.49
CA ARG A 73 -9.62 -7.01 4.29
C ARG A 73 -9.34 -7.16 2.81
N GLN A 74 -8.13 -6.82 2.40
CA GLN A 74 -7.74 -6.77 0.99
C GLN A 74 -6.36 -7.40 0.80
N GLY A 75 -6.21 -8.32 -0.17
CA GLY A 75 -4.93 -9.00 -0.41
C GLY A 75 -4.39 -9.77 0.81
N GLY A 76 -5.27 -10.24 1.70
CA GLY A 76 -4.91 -10.87 2.97
C GLY A 76 -4.54 -9.89 4.11
N LEU A 77 -4.41 -8.60 3.81
CA LEU A 77 -4.10 -7.53 4.76
C LEU A 77 -5.39 -6.99 5.39
N GLN A 78 -5.37 -6.77 6.70
CA GLN A 78 -6.40 -6.01 7.40
C GLN A 78 -6.02 -4.53 7.38
N GLY A 79 -6.98 -3.66 7.09
CA GLY A 79 -6.74 -2.22 7.02
C GLY A 79 -8.03 -1.42 6.93
N HIS A 80 -7.93 -0.19 6.44
CA HIS A 80 -9.01 0.76 6.28
C HIS A 80 -9.03 1.28 4.86
N GLU A 81 -10.22 1.36 4.26
CA GLU A 81 -10.45 1.98 2.96
C GLU A 81 -11.20 3.31 3.13
N SER A 82 -10.83 4.32 2.36
CA SER A 82 -11.51 5.61 2.34
C SER A 82 -12.95 5.47 1.83
N VAL A 83 -13.91 6.04 2.55
CA VAL A 83 -15.32 6.10 2.11
C VAL A 83 -15.46 7.06 0.92
N PRO A 84 -16.12 6.67 -0.19
CA PRO A 84 -16.40 7.58 -1.30
C PRO A 84 -17.23 8.77 -0.84
N ARG A 85 -16.79 10.00 -1.11
CA ARG A 85 -17.59 11.20 -0.84
C ARG A 85 -18.21 11.76 -2.11
N PRO A 86 -19.46 12.26 -2.04
CA PRO A 86 -20.13 12.87 -3.19
C PRO A 86 -19.40 14.12 -3.74
N ASP A 87 -18.72 14.85 -2.85
CA ASP A 87 -18.04 16.12 -3.17
C ASP A 87 -16.52 15.95 -3.34
N ASP A 88 -15.97 14.73 -3.21
CA ASP A 88 -14.53 14.51 -3.42
C ASP A 88 -14.23 14.61 -4.91
N SER A 89 -13.56 15.70 -5.29
CA SER A 89 -12.90 15.86 -6.59
C SER A 89 -11.76 14.87 -6.81
N GLU A 90 -11.33 14.16 -5.76
CA GLU A 90 -10.31 13.11 -5.85
C GLU A 90 -10.95 11.78 -6.25
N ASP A 91 -10.77 11.42 -7.52
CA ASP A 91 -11.19 10.15 -8.11
C ASP A 91 -10.27 8.99 -7.67
N ALA A 92 -10.09 8.86 -6.35
CA ALA A 92 -9.16 7.92 -5.75
C ALA A 92 -9.80 7.07 -4.65
N VAL A 93 -9.22 5.88 -4.44
CA VAL A 93 -9.47 5.00 -3.31
C VAL A 93 -8.17 4.86 -2.53
N VAL A 94 -8.22 5.20 -1.25
CA VAL A 94 -7.07 5.06 -0.35
C VAL A 94 -7.26 3.81 0.49
N PHE A 95 -6.31 2.88 0.40
CA PHE A 95 -6.23 1.73 1.29
C PHE A 95 -5.04 1.90 2.23
N ALA A 96 -5.31 2.00 3.52
CA ALA A 96 -4.34 2.16 4.59
C ALA A 96 -4.25 0.88 5.42
N PHE A 97 -3.05 0.37 5.68
CA PHE A 97 -2.87 -0.83 6.48
C PHE A 97 -1.68 -0.70 7.44
N PRO A 98 -1.85 -1.10 8.72
CA PRO A 98 -0.75 -1.09 9.68
C PRO A 98 0.14 -2.33 9.50
N ARG A 99 1.43 -2.16 9.79
CA ARG A 99 2.41 -3.25 9.84
C ARG A 99 3.40 -2.99 10.96
N ARG A 100 3.60 -4.01 11.79
CA ARG A 100 4.69 -4.04 12.75
C ARG A 100 5.91 -4.69 12.11
N LEU A 101 7.01 -3.96 12.04
CA LEU A 101 8.26 -4.36 11.42
C LEU A 101 9.32 -4.63 12.49
N ALA A 102 10.09 -5.71 12.31
CA ALA A 102 11.27 -5.97 13.13
C ALA A 102 12.44 -5.09 12.66
N MET A 103 12.44 -3.82 13.09
CA MET A 103 13.48 -2.85 12.77
C MET A 103 14.78 -3.15 13.54
N GLN A 104 15.91 -2.81 12.93
CA GLN A 104 17.23 -2.91 13.57
C GLN A 104 17.57 -1.61 14.30
N GLU A 105 18.46 -1.69 15.30
CA GLU A 105 19.05 -0.51 15.91
C GLU A 105 19.75 0.38 14.87
N PRO A 106 19.60 1.72 14.93
CA PRO A 106 18.95 2.53 15.97
C PRO A 106 17.46 2.82 15.73
N LEU A 107 16.81 2.13 14.77
CA LEU A 107 15.42 2.39 14.36
C LEU A 107 14.40 1.51 15.09
N ALA A 108 14.80 0.81 16.17
CA ALA A 108 13.97 -0.16 16.87
C ALA A 108 12.64 0.42 17.40
N ASP A 109 12.64 1.71 17.74
CA ASP A 109 11.45 2.43 18.20
C ASP A 109 10.45 2.72 17.06
N LEU A 110 10.90 2.75 15.81
CA LEU A 110 10.07 2.96 14.63
C LEU A 110 9.55 1.64 14.07
N ARG A 111 8.96 0.80 14.92
CA ARG A 111 8.49 -0.54 14.53
C ARG A 111 7.06 -0.57 14.01
N ASP A 112 6.24 0.40 14.37
CA ASP A 112 4.83 0.43 14.02
C ASP A 112 4.64 1.42 12.86
N TRP A 113 4.36 0.88 11.67
CA TRP A 113 4.21 1.65 10.44
C TRP A 113 2.79 1.59 9.90
N HIS A 114 2.33 2.69 9.34
CA HIS A 114 1.16 2.76 8.50
C HIS A 114 1.58 2.95 7.05
N PHE A 115 1.09 2.06 6.19
CA PHE A 115 1.30 2.14 4.75
C PHE A 115 -0.03 2.50 4.08
N LEU A 116 0.01 3.40 3.11
CA LEU A 116 -1.16 3.78 2.32
C LEU A 116 -0.87 3.54 0.85
N CYS A 117 -1.85 3.00 0.13
CA CYS A 117 -1.86 2.88 -1.32
C CYS A 117 -3.05 3.68 -1.84
N VAL A 118 -2.77 4.65 -2.70
CA VAL A 118 -3.76 5.52 -3.35
C VAL A 118 -3.91 5.07 -4.78
N PHE A 119 -5.08 4.53 -5.10
CA PHE A 119 -5.40 4.03 -6.42
C PHE A 119 -6.42 4.95 -7.09
N PRO A 120 -6.41 5.11 -8.42
CA PRO A 120 -7.53 5.69 -9.12
C PRO A 120 -8.76 4.79 -8.96
N ARG A 121 -9.98 5.34 -8.95
CA ARG A 121 -11.21 4.52 -8.85
C ARG A 121 -11.39 3.53 -9.99
N THR A 122 -10.74 3.78 -11.13
CA THR A 122 -10.73 2.86 -12.28
C THR A 122 -9.94 1.57 -12.01
N ALA A 123 -9.10 1.53 -10.97
CA ALA A 123 -8.38 0.32 -10.60
C ALA A 123 -9.31 -0.69 -9.94
N ASP A 124 -9.45 -1.86 -10.56
CA ASP A 124 -10.28 -2.93 -10.01
C ASP A 124 -9.73 -3.48 -8.68
N GLU A 125 -10.61 -4.13 -7.92
CA GLU A 125 -10.29 -4.65 -6.59
C GLU A 125 -9.15 -5.69 -6.62
N ALA A 126 -9.08 -6.52 -7.66
CA ALA A 126 -8.08 -7.58 -7.79
C ALA A 126 -6.68 -7.00 -7.96
N LEU A 127 -6.53 -5.99 -8.82
CA LEU A 127 -5.30 -5.24 -9.01
C LEU A 127 -4.87 -4.56 -7.71
N ARG A 128 -5.79 -3.85 -7.06
CA ARG A 128 -5.51 -3.14 -5.81
C ARG A 128 -5.03 -4.13 -4.72
N ALA A 129 -5.68 -5.29 -4.62
CA ALA A 129 -5.34 -6.33 -3.66
C ALA A 129 -3.98 -6.98 -3.94
N ALA A 130 -3.72 -7.34 -5.19
CA ALA A 130 -2.45 -7.93 -5.60
C ALA A 130 -1.27 -6.97 -5.41
N PHE A 131 -1.45 -5.69 -5.80
CA PHE A 131 -0.44 -4.67 -5.56
C PHE A 131 -0.18 -4.45 -4.07
N ALA A 132 -1.23 -4.25 -3.26
CA ALA A 132 -1.07 -3.99 -1.83
C ALA A 132 -0.36 -5.14 -1.11
N ALA A 133 -0.69 -6.39 -1.44
CA ALA A 133 -0.02 -7.56 -0.88
C ALA A 133 1.48 -7.58 -1.22
N ALA A 134 1.81 -7.43 -2.51
CA ALA A 134 3.20 -7.44 -2.97
C ALA A 134 4.02 -6.26 -2.43
N PHE A 135 3.41 -5.06 -2.39
CA PHE A 135 4.00 -3.88 -1.79
C PHE A 135 4.26 -4.07 -0.30
N ALA A 136 3.29 -4.60 0.46
CA ALA A 136 3.44 -4.82 1.90
C ALA A 136 4.53 -5.84 2.25
N GLU A 137 4.73 -6.87 1.44
CA GLU A 137 5.79 -7.85 1.64
C GLU A 137 7.17 -7.26 1.33
N LYS A 138 7.32 -6.67 0.13
CA LYS A 138 8.63 -6.16 -0.30
C LYS A 138 9.08 -4.97 0.52
N THR A 139 8.19 -4.03 0.81
CA THR A 139 8.52 -2.83 1.59
C THR A 139 8.91 -3.19 3.02
N ALA A 140 8.24 -4.18 3.63
CA ALA A 140 8.65 -4.69 4.95
C ALA A 140 10.10 -5.19 4.92
N ALA A 141 10.46 -6.03 3.94
CA ALA A 141 11.82 -6.55 3.81
C ALA A 141 12.88 -5.44 3.60
N PHE A 142 12.54 -4.36 2.89
CA PHE A 142 13.44 -3.22 2.70
C PHE A 142 13.59 -2.37 3.96
N PHE A 143 12.47 -2.01 4.60
CA PHE A 143 12.48 -1.18 5.80
C PHE A 143 13.20 -1.89 6.95
N GLN A 144 12.99 -3.19 7.12
CA GLN A 144 13.68 -3.99 8.15
C GLN A 144 15.20 -4.07 7.96
N ARG A 145 15.71 -3.81 6.74
CA ARG A 145 17.15 -3.78 6.44
C ARG A 145 17.78 -2.40 6.61
N ALA A 146 16.97 -1.34 6.75
CA ALA A 146 17.45 0.02 6.93
C ALA A 146 18.23 0.14 8.25
N LYS A 147 19.38 0.82 8.20
CA LYS A 147 20.23 1.10 9.37
C LYS A 147 20.13 2.57 9.80
N ARG A 148 19.54 3.40 8.96
CA ARG A 148 19.33 4.84 9.17
C ARG A 148 17.98 5.24 8.58
N LEU A 149 17.40 6.32 9.09
CA LEU A 149 16.19 6.91 8.51
C LEU A 149 16.33 7.21 7.01
N SER A 150 17.51 7.67 6.59
CA SER A 150 17.84 7.96 5.19
C SER A 150 17.89 6.72 4.28
N ASP A 151 17.96 5.52 4.85
CA ASP A 151 18.03 4.28 4.08
C ASP A 151 16.64 3.74 3.74
N LEU A 152 15.58 4.31 4.36
CA LEU A 152 14.20 3.92 4.10
C LEU A 152 13.83 4.25 2.66
N SER A 153 13.45 3.22 1.92
CA SER A 153 13.11 3.33 0.52
C SER A 153 12.04 2.33 0.12
N PHE A 154 11.18 2.77 -0.79
CA PHE A 154 10.20 1.95 -1.46
C PHE A 154 10.88 1.10 -2.54
N PRO A 155 10.64 -0.23 -2.56
CA PRO A 155 11.26 -1.11 -3.54
C PRO A 155 10.49 -1.13 -4.86
N ALA A 156 11.10 -1.65 -5.93
CA ALA A 156 10.34 -2.06 -7.10
C ALA A 156 9.47 -3.30 -6.77
N VAL A 157 8.26 -3.37 -7.32
CA VAL A 157 7.27 -4.42 -7.02
C VAL A 157 7.05 -5.27 -8.29
N PHE A 158 7.45 -6.54 -8.23
CA PHE A 158 7.42 -7.52 -9.33
C PHE A 158 7.08 -8.90 -8.80
#